data_AF-A0A413R0H1-F1
#
_entry.id   AF-A0A413R0H1-F1
#
_cell.length_a   1.000
_cell.length_b   1.000
_cell.length_c   1.000
_cell.angle_alpha   90.00
_cell.angle_beta   90.00
_cell.angle_gamma   90.00
#
_symmetry.space_group_name_H-M   'P 1'
#
loop_
_entity.id
_entity.type
_entity.pdbx_description
1 polymer ?
#
loop_
_entity_poly.entity_id
_entity_poly.type
_entity_poly.pdbx_seq_one_letter_code
_entity_poly.pdbx_strand_id
1 'polypeptide(L)'
;MSNIVTLKILQNVPVGDDEFDSKSQDHIAESIKNLIMNIDNEKTPMRLIGIEGGWGTGKSNLVKILEKNWKIKVTFLPLRCLGASGRFTSTGDY
;
A
#
# COMPACT_ATOMS: atom_id res chain seq x y z
N MET A 1 -17.20 12.69 37.16
CA MET A 1 -16.40 11.57 36.63
C MET A 1 -15.42 12.10 35.60
N SER A 2 -14.12 11.90 35.79
CA SER A 2 -13.10 12.21 34.79
C SER A 2 -13.16 11.15 33.67
N ASN A 3 -13.40 11.57 32.44
CA ASN A 3 -13.30 10.71 31.26
C ASN A 3 -11.82 10.37 31.05
N ILE A 4 -11.41 9.14 31.39
CA ILE A 4 -10.07 8.66 31.10
C ILE A 4 -10.05 8.27 29.62
N VAL A 5 -9.52 9.16 28.78
CA VAL A 5 -9.29 8.88 27.36
C VAL A 5 -8.07 7.97 27.27
N THR A 6 -8.29 6.73 26.84
CA THR A 6 -7.19 5.79 26.59
C THR A 6 -6.61 6.08 25.20
N LEU A 7 -5.36 6.54 25.15
CA LEU A 7 -4.67 6.77 23.88
C LEU A 7 -4.33 5.42 23.23
N LYS A 8 -4.80 5.22 22.00
CA LYS A 8 -4.48 4.04 21.21
C LYS A 8 -3.20 4.33 20.41
N ILE A 9 -2.10 3.70 20.80
CA ILE A 9 -0.85 3.78 20.05
C ILE A 9 -1.04 3.04 18.73
N LEU A 10 -0.78 3.72 17.61
CA LEU A 10 -0.83 3.10 16.30
C LEU A 10 0.34 2.13 16.15
N GLN A 11 0.03 0.91 15.72
CA GLN A 11 1.05 -0.08 15.42
C GLN A 11 1.71 0.26 14.09
N ASN A 12 3.01 0.01 13.96
CA ASN A 12 3.75 0.21 12.71
C ASN A 12 3.55 -0.96 11.75
N VAL A 13 2.30 -1.34 11.50
CA VAL A 13 1.92 -2.42 10.58
C VAL A 13 0.76 -1.96 9.71
N PRO A 14 0.70 -2.39 8.43
CA PRO A 14 -0.45 -2.09 7.59
C PRO A 14 -1.68 -2.82 8.13
N VAL A 15 -2.76 -2.06 8.38
CA VAL A 15 -4.03 -2.58 8.90
C VAL A 15 -4.77 -3.38 7.83
N GLY A 16 -4.71 -2.91 6.57
CA GLY A 16 -5.40 -3.51 5.44
C GLY A 16 -6.87 -3.11 5.34
N ASP A 17 -7.24 -2.01 5.98
CA ASP A 17 -8.56 -1.38 5.89
C ASP A 17 -8.38 0.12 5.58
N ASP A 18 -9.31 0.70 4.83
CA ASP A 18 -9.33 2.13 4.58
C ASP A 18 -10.10 2.85 5.71
N GLU A 19 -9.36 3.51 6.59
CA GLU A 19 -9.91 4.30 7.70
C GLU A 19 -10.12 5.78 7.33
N PHE A 20 -9.84 6.20 6.10
CA PHE A 20 -10.13 7.56 5.65
C PHE A 20 -11.62 7.71 5.30
N ASP A 21 -12.22 8.83 5.69
CA ASP A 21 -13.62 9.14 5.39
C ASP A 21 -13.92 9.13 3.89
N SER A 22 -12.94 9.50 3.06
CA SER A 22 -13.05 9.55 1.60
C SER A 22 -12.92 8.19 0.91
N LYS A 23 -12.55 7.12 1.63
CA LYS A 23 -12.31 5.77 1.06
C LYS A 23 -11.34 5.75 -0.13
N SER A 24 -10.39 6.67 -0.13
CA SER A 24 -9.48 6.88 -1.25
C SER A 24 -8.60 5.66 -1.58
N GLN A 25 -8.15 4.91 -0.58
CA GLN A 25 -7.33 3.72 -0.79
C GLN A 25 -8.18 2.56 -1.33
N ASP A 26 -9.42 2.43 -0.88
CA ASP A 26 -10.37 1.46 -1.43
C ASP A 26 -10.63 1.75 -2.92
N HIS A 27 -10.87 3.01 -3.29
CA HIS A 27 -11.05 3.41 -4.69
C HIS A 27 -9.83 3.14 -5.57
N ILE A 28 -8.62 3.38 -5.05
CA ILE A 28 -7.37 3.07 -5.76
C ILE A 28 -7.20 1.55 -5.89
N ALA A 29 -7.47 0.78 -4.82
CA ALA A 29 -7.38 -0.68 -4.84
C ALA A 29 -8.32 -1.29 -5.88
N GLU A 30 -9.56 -0.80 -5.95
CA GLU A 30 -10.53 -1.24 -6.94
C GLU A 30 -10.09 -0.91 -8.38
N SER A 31 -9.51 0.27 -8.59
CA SER A 31 -8.96 0.66 -9.90
C SER A 31 -7.81 -0.24 -10.33
N ILE A 32 -6.87 -0.54 -9.41
CA ILE A 32 -5.76 -1.47 -9.66
C ILE A 32 -6.28 -2.87 -9.96
N LYS A 33 -7.26 -3.36 -9.20
CA LYS A 33 -7.89 -4.66 -9.42
C LYS A 33 -8.56 -4.73 -10.80
N ASN A 34 -9.30 -3.70 -11.19
CA ASN A 34 -9.92 -3.66 -12.51
C ASN A 34 -8.88 -3.62 -13.64
N LEU A 35 -7.76 -2.90 -13.45
CA LEU A 35 -6.64 -2.93 -14.39
C LEU A 35 -6.05 -4.34 -14.55
N ILE A 36 -5.86 -5.06 -13.44
CA ILE A 36 -5.37 -6.44 -13.47
C ILE A 36 -6.37 -7.36 -14.19
N MET A 37 -7.64 -7.33 -13.80
CA MET A 37 -8.66 -8.25 -14.33
C MET A 37 -9.01 -7.98 -15.80
N ASN A 38 -9.07 -6.71 -16.23
CA ASN A 38 -9.49 -6.37 -17.59
C ASN A 38 -8.44 -6.74 -18.65
N ILE A 39 -7.17 -6.74 -18.27
CA ILE A 39 -6.06 -7.07 -19.18
C ILE A 39 -5.82 -8.59 -19.24
N ASP A 40 -6.36 -9.40 -18.30
CA ASP A 40 -6.23 -10.87 -18.31
C ASP A 40 -6.95 -11.56 -19.50
N ASN A 41 -7.68 -10.82 -20.33
CA ASN A 41 -8.15 -11.29 -21.64
C ASN A 41 -7.02 -11.36 -22.70
N GLU A 42 -5.84 -10.77 -22.43
CA GLU A 42 -4.67 -10.78 -23.31
C GLU A 42 -3.56 -11.68 -22.75
N LYS A 43 -2.85 -12.37 -23.65
CA LYS A 43 -1.83 -13.40 -23.39
C LYS A 43 -0.53 -12.90 -22.70
N THR A 44 -0.59 -11.88 -21.85
CA THR A 44 0.58 -11.30 -21.15
C THR A 44 0.62 -11.76 -19.69
N PRO A 45 1.50 -12.71 -19.33
CA PRO A 45 1.46 -13.39 -18.02
C PRO A 45 2.15 -12.65 -16.86
N MET A 46 2.86 -11.53 -17.09
CA MET A 46 3.53 -10.80 -16.01
C MET A 46 3.32 -9.29 -16.14
N ARG A 47 2.86 -8.67 -15.04
CA ARG A 47 2.68 -7.22 -14.93
C ARG A 47 3.37 -6.69 -13.68
N LEU A 48 4.16 -5.65 -13.86
CA LEU A 48 4.80 -4.90 -12.79
C LEU A 48 4.01 -3.60 -12.57
N ILE A 49 3.49 -3.40 -11.36
CA ILE A 49 2.82 -2.17 -10.96
C ILE A 49 3.70 -1.46 -9.93
N GLY A 50 4.17 -0.26 -10.27
CA GLY A 50 4.86 0.62 -9.32
C GLY A 50 3.84 1.46 -8.55
N ILE A 51 3.96 1.50 -7.22
CA ILE A 51 3.15 2.38 -6.35
C ILE A 51 4.09 3.45 -5.79
N GLU A 52 3.99 4.65 -6.34
CA GLU A 52 4.80 5.80 -5.89
C GLU A 52 4.02 6.70 -4.92
N GLY A 53 4.75 7.35 -4.01
CA GLY A 53 4.16 8.28 -3.05
C GLY A 53 5.10 8.58 -1.88
N GLY A 54 4.88 9.69 -1.19
CA GLY A 54 5.67 10.11 -0.02
C GLY A 54 5.60 9.13 1.16
N TRP A 55 6.47 9.30 2.15
CA TRP A 55 6.39 8.51 3.39
C TRP A 55 5.06 8.77 4.12
N GLY A 56 4.51 7.74 4.76
CA GLY A 56 3.22 7.84 5.49
C GLY A 56 1.95 7.90 4.62
N THR A 57 2.04 7.89 3.29
CA THR A 57 0.85 7.95 2.41
C THR A 57 0.03 6.66 2.32
N GLY A 58 0.37 5.62 3.10
CA GLY A 58 -0.40 4.39 3.16
C GLY A 58 -0.14 3.38 2.02
N LYS A 59 0.97 3.50 1.27
CA LYS A 59 1.31 2.54 0.19
C LYS A 59 1.28 1.07 0.63
N SER A 60 1.86 0.76 1.80
CA SER A 60 1.84 -0.60 2.35
C SER A 60 0.44 -1.03 2.80
N ASN A 61 -0.41 -0.09 3.22
CA ASN A 61 -1.80 -0.36 3.58
C ASN A 61 -2.64 -0.67 2.34
N LEU A 62 -2.43 0.07 1.24
CA LEU A 62 -3.05 -0.19 -0.05
C LEU A 62 -2.74 -1.60 -0.58
N VAL A 63 -1.49 -2.04 -0.50
CA VAL A 63 -1.10 -3.41 -0.85
C VAL A 63 -1.84 -4.41 0.06
N LYS A 64 -1.96 -4.13 1.35
CA LYS A 64 -2.65 -5.01 2.28
C LYS A 64 -4.16 -5.12 2.03
N ILE A 65 -4.79 -4.02 1.65
CA ILE A 65 -6.19 -3.98 1.19
C ILE A 65 -6.35 -4.88 -0.04
N LEU A 66 -5.44 -4.78 -1.02
CA LEU A 66 -5.43 -5.63 -2.22
C LEU A 66 -5.32 -7.12 -1.91
N GLU A 67 -4.43 -7.49 -0.98
CA GLU A 67 -4.28 -8.88 -0.52
C GLU A 67 -5.54 -9.39 0.20
N LYS A 68 -6.09 -8.61 1.13
CA LYS A 68 -7.19 -8.99 2.02
C LYS A 68 -8.49 -9.21 1.26
N ASN A 69 -8.86 -8.24 0.43
CA ASN A 69 -10.20 -8.22 -0.18
C ASN A 69 -10.27 -9.04 -1.47
N TRP A 70 -9.16 -9.21 -2.19
CA TRP A 70 -9.17 -9.89 -3.51
C TRP A 70 -8.20 -11.07 -3.63
N LYS A 71 -7.53 -11.47 -2.53
CA LYS A 71 -6.59 -12.61 -2.49
C LYS A 71 -5.47 -12.52 -3.54
N ILE A 72 -5.15 -11.32 -3.99
CA ILE A 72 -4.05 -11.09 -4.93
C ILE A 72 -2.75 -11.28 -4.18
N LYS A 73 -1.92 -12.23 -4.63
CA LYS A 73 -0.59 -12.43 -4.05
C LYS A 73 0.35 -11.37 -4.62
N VAL A 74 0.71 -10.39 -3.80
CA VAL A 74 1.68 -9.36 -4.18
C VAL A 74 3.05 -9.76 -3.67
N THR A 75 4.05 -9.74 -4.56
CA THR A 75 5.45 -9.91 -4.17
C THR A 75 6.08 -8.54 -4.08
N PHE A 76 6.45 -8.12 -2.87
CA PHE A 76 7.21 -6.88 -2.70
C PHE A 76 8.64 -7.10 -3.18
N LEU A 77 9.01 -6.42 -4.26
CA LEU A 77 10.39 -6.32 -4.72
C LEU A 77 10.97 -5.03 -4.13
N PRO A 78 11.76 -5.09 -3.05
CA PRO A 78 12.49 -3.93 -2.57
C PRO A 78 13.53 -3.57 -3.63
N LEU A 79 13.20 -2.62 -4.50
CA LEU A 79 14.19 -2.01 -5.38
C LEU A 79 15.12 -1.16 -4.50
N ARG A 80 16.25 -1.74 -4.10
CA ARG A 80 17.33 -1.00 -3.43
C ARG A 80 17.95 -0.06 -4.46
N CYS A 81 17.81 1.24 -4.22
CA CYS A 81 18.49 2.26 -5.00
C CYS A 81 19.99 2.25 -4.64
N LEU A 82 20.86 1.88 -5.58
CA LEU A 82 22.28 2.29 -5.51
C LEU A 82 22.39 3.72 -6.04
N GLY A 83 22.71 4.66 -5.15
CA GLY A 83 22.74 6.08 -5.46
C GLY A 83 23.95 6.50 -6.29
N ALA A 84 23.72 7.36 -7.29
CA ALA A 84 24.75 8.23 -7.88
C ALA A 84 24.39 9.74 -7.77
N SER A 85 23.15 10.08 -7.40
CA SER A 85 22.70 11.44 -7.04
C SER A 85 21.87 11.49 -5.72
N GLY A 86 21.85 10.37 -4.99
CA GLY A 86 21.80 10.34 -3.52
C GLY A 86 20.51 10.72 -2.78
N ARG A 87 19.35 10.90 -3.42
CA ARG A 87 18.08 11.06 -2.66
C ARG A 87 17.08 9.94 -2.89
N PHE A 88 17.03 9.04 -1.91
CA PHE A 88 15.84 8.40 -1.38
C PHE A 88 15.91 8.55 0.16
N THR A 89 15.01 9.32 0.78
CA THR A 89 14.80 9.36 2.24
C THR A 89 13.44 8.71 2.51
N SER A 90 13.19 7.93 3.57
CA SER A 90 13.76 7.90 4.90
C SER A 90 14.49 6.59 5.23
N THR A 91 15.69 6.73 5.78
CA THR A 91 16.22 5.88 6.84
C THR A 91 15.17 5.75 7.94
N GLY A 92 14.44 4.65 7.93
CA GLY A 92 13.69 4.17 9.10
C GLY A 92 14.43 2.98 9.64
N ASP A 93 15.52 3.24 10.35
CA ASP A 93 16.11 2.25 11.24
C ASP A 93 15.05 1.94 12.31
N TYR A 94 14.72 0.66 12.47
CA TYR A 94 13.96 0.16 13.62
C TYR A 94 14.91 -0.04 14.80
#